data_AF-A0A6G0VIY7-F1
#
_entry.id   AF-A0A6G0VIY7-F1
#
_cell.length_a   1.000
_cell.length_b   1.000
_cell.length_c   1.000
_cell.angle_alpha   90.00
_cell.angle_beta   90.00
_cell.angle_gamma   90.00
#
_symmetry.space_group_name_H-M   'P 1'
#
loop_
_entity.id
_entity.type
_entity.pdbx_description
1 polymer ?
#
loop_
_entity_poly.entity_id
_entity_poly.type
_entity_poly.pdbx_seq_one_letter_code
_entity_poly.pdbx_strand_id
1 'polypeptide(L)'
;MAEQDEYSSKGSGYTLQCIDGLLLGVYNYTPMSASSYIPLPDFIEKKKAIINPQNSDQQCFKWAILAKHVSGNNKNQVAENYITHEEKYNFSGLTFPTKLHQNSMHGKKTQRHPIVIYADFEALLRKSDEKCGNNTKAIQKHEAMSYGFMVKANNDVSAELLEKFNIPTSPIIFRGDEDNQNVGEHFVKSIVDIAENIEKLLQTNIPITFTAEQQQEHN
;
A
#
# COMPACT_ATOMS: atom_id res chain seq x y z
N MET A 1 2.92 -20.05 13.23
CA MET A 1 3.51 -20.83 12.11
C MET A 1 2.87 -22.21 11.94
N ALA A 2 2.34 -22.85 12.99
CA ALA A 2 1.69 -24.16 12.85
C ALA A 2 0.36 -24.13 12.05
N GLU A 3 -0.46 -23.08 12.17
CA GLU A 3 -1.78 -23.03 11.51
C GLU A 3 -1.72 -22.85 9.98
N GLN A 4 -0.70 -22.18 9.46
CA GLN A 4 -0.57 -21.89 8.02
C GLN A 4 -0.09 -23.13 7.22
N ASP A 5 0.75 -23.96 7.85
CA ASP A 5 1.24 -25.19 7.24
C ASP A 5 0.19 -26.30 7.28
N GLU A 6 -0.69 -26.31 8.29
CA GLU A 6 -1.84 -27.20 8.32
C GLU A 6 -2.85 -26.87 7.20
N TYR A 7 -3.06 -25.58 6.92
CA TYR A 7 -3.97 -25.09 5.86
C TYR A 7 -3.50 -25.40 4.44
N SER A 8 -2.19 -25.51 4.22
CA SER A 8 -1.60 -25.74 2.90
C SER A 8 -1.45 -27.22 2.54
N SER A 9 -1.66 -28.13 3.50
CA SER A 9 -1.38 -29.57 3.37
C SER A 9 -2.56 -30.42 2.88
N LYS A 10 -3.77 -29.84 2.76
CA LYS A 10 -4.99 -30.54 2.32
C LYS A 10 -5.57 -29.82 1.10
N GLY A 11 -5.83 -30.55 0.02
CA GLY A 11 -6.22 -30.00 -1.30
C GLY A 11 -7.54 -29.18 -1.34
N SER A 12 -7.98 -28.85 -2.56
CA SER A 12 -9.02 -27.87 -2.98
C SER A 12 -10.46 -28.05 -2.46
N GLY A 13 -10.69 -28.74 -1.34
CA GLY A 13 -12.02 -29.03 -0.78
C GLY A 13 -12.57 -28.03 0.24
N TYR A 14 -11.90 -26.88 0.45
CA TYR A 14 -12.35 -25.88 1.42
C TYR A 14 -13.39 -24.94 0.81
N THR A 15 -14.56 -24.85 1.43
CA THR A 15 -15.59 -23.84 1.12
C THR A 15 -15.57 -22.81 2.24
N LEU A 16 -15.51 -21.52 1.90
CA LEU A 16 -15.59 -20.44 2.88
C LEU A 16 -16.97 -20.49 3.56
N GLN A 17 -17.01 -20.85 4.84
CA GLN A 17 -18.28 -21.06 5.56
C GLN A 17 -18.87 -19.75 6.09
N CYS A 18 -18.05 -18.86 6.64
CA CYS A 18 -18.45 -17.54 7.12
C CYS A 18 -17.23 -16.63 7.29
N ILE A 19 -17.45 -15.32 7.34
CA ILE A 19 -16.44 -14.33 7.74
C ILE A 19 -16.82 -13.89 9.15
N ASP A 20 -16.05 -14.34 10.15
CA ASP A 20 -16.36 -14.09 11.57
C ASP A 20 -16.22 -12.60 11.98
N GLY A 21 -15.62 -11.76 11.13
CA GLY A 21 -15.58 -10.30 11.35
C GLY A 21 -14.76 -9.53 10.31
N LEU A 22 -15.08 -8.24 10.16
CA LEU A 22 -14.33 -7.28 9.36
C LEU A 22 -13.26 -6.61 10.22
N LEU A 23 -11.98 -6.89 9.97
CA LEU A 23 -10.87 -6.25 10.66
C LEU A 23 -10.50 -4.93 9.96
N LEU A 24 -11.01 -3.81 10.44
CA LEU A 24 -10.58 -2.49 9.98
C LEU A 24 -9.26 -2.10 10.66
N GLY A 25 -8.15 -2.44 10.01
CA GLY A 25 -6.81 -2.05 10.44
C GLY A 25 -6.50 -0.61 10.04
N VAL A 26 -6.62 0.34 10.97
CA VAL A 26 -6.07 1.69 10.80
C VAL A 26 -4.57 1.61 11.13
N TYR A 27 -3.73 1.48 10.11
CA TYR A 27 -2.28 1.34 10.28
C TYR A 27 -1.59 2.69 10.21
N ASN A 28 -0.80 3.01 11.24
CA ASN A 28 0.24 4.01 11.13
C ASN A 28 1.42 3.40 10.34
N TYR A 29 1.73 3.97 9.18
CA TYR A 29 2.75 3.49 8.25
C TYR A 29 4.15 3.49 8.88
N THR A 30 4.76 2.30 9.01
CA THR A 30 6.20 2.16 9.36
C THR A 30 6.98 1.63 8.17
N PRO A 31 8.06 2.29 7.76
CA PRO A 31 8.84 1.96 6.56
C PRO A 31 9.89 0.83 6.63
N MET A 32 10.35 0.32 5.48
CA MET A 32 11.57 -0.52 5.36
C MET A 32 12.85 0.30 5.13
N SER A 33 14.04 -0.14 5.54
CA SER A 33 15.28 0.64 5.35
C SER A 33 16.10 0.21 4.13
N ALA A 34 16.67 1.17 3.40
CA ALA A 34 17.67 0.94 2.35
C ALA A 34 19.07 0.84 2.97
N SER A 35 19.76 -0.31 2.79
CA SER A 35 21.05 -0.62 3.41
C SER A 35 22.20 -0.80 2.40
N SER A 36 22.49 -2.02 1.95
CA SER A 36 23.66 -2.36 1.12
C SER A 36 23.27 -2.84 -0.28
N TYR A 37 24.26 -3.24 -1.08
CA TYR A 37 24.04 -3.78 -2.42
C TYR A 37 23.10 -4.98 -2.40
N ILE A 38 22.14 -4.96 -3.33
CA ILE A 38 21.25 -6.08 -3.60
C ILE A 38 21.42 -6.41 -5.09
N PRO A 39 21.75 -7.67 -5.44
CA PRO A 39 21.86 -8.07 -6.83
C PRO A 39 20.51 -7.89 -7.55
N LEU A 40 20.56 -7.34 -8.77
CA LEU A 40 19.37 -7.25 -9.60
C LEU A 40 18.99 -8.66 -10.08
N PRO A 41 17.69 -8.95 -10.27
CA PRO A 41 17.27 -10.11 -11.01
C PRO A 41 17.89 -10.14 -12.42
N ASP A 42 18.32 -11.32 -12.87
CA ASP A 42 19.03 -11.55 -14.14
C ASP A 42 18.38 -10.86 -15.35
N PHE A 43 17.04 -10.83 -15.43
CA PHE A 43 16.32 -10.25 -16.55
C PHE A 43 16.46 -8.71 -16.62
N ILE A 44 16.70 -8.05 -15.49
CA ILE A 44 16.96 -6.61 -15.42
C ILE A 44 18.44 -6.33 -15.69
N GLU A 45 19.33 -7.13 -15.11
CA GLU A 45 20.78 -7.01 -15.31
C GLU A 45 21.15 -7.15 -16.80
N LYS A 46 20.57 -8.15 -17.49
CA LYS A 46 20.80 -8.40 -18.92
C LYS A 46 20.36 -7.23 -19.81
N LYS A 47 19.36 -6.43 -19.39
CA LYS A 47 18.92 -5.24 -20.14
C LYS A 47 19.94 -4.10 -20.10
N LYS A 48 20.88 -4.11 -19.14
CA LYS A 48 21.92 -3.09 -18.96
C LYS A 48 21.39 -1.63 -18.94
N ALA A 49 20.11 -1.46 -18.62
CA ALA A 49 19.41 -0.18 -18.65
C ALA A 49 19.39 0.52 -17.28
N ILE A 50 19.80 -0.19 -16.22
CA ILE A 50 19.83 0.30 -14.84
C ILE A 50 21.28 0.25 -14.34
N ILE A 51 21.72 1.34 -13.71
CA ILE A 51 22.96 1.36 -12.95
C ILE A 51 22.64 0.83 -11.56
N ASN A 52 23.25 -0.29 -11.17
CA ASN A 52 23.12 -0.88 -9.83
C ASN A 52 24.46 -0.77 -9.09
N PRO A 53 24.70 0.31 -8.33
CA PRO A 53 25.97 0.53 -7.67
C PRO A 53 26.27 -0.56 -6.64
N GLN A 54 27.36 -1.28 -6.83
CA GLN A 54 27.89 -2.30 -5.94
C GLN A 54 28.64 -1.65 -4.79
N ASN A 55 27.98 -1.54 -3.63
CA ASN A 55 28.54 -1.01 -2.40
C ASN A 55 28.66 -2.09 -1.30
N SER A 56 29.72 -2.00 -0.50
CA SER A 56 29.98 -2.88 0.66
C SER A 56 29.51 -2.28 2.00
N ASP A 57 29.05 -1.03 2.00
CA ASP A 57 28.55 -0.32 3.18
C ASP A 57 27.01 -0.29 3.23
N GLN A 58 26.45 0.40 4.23
CA GLN A 58 25.00 0.57 4.38
C GLN A 58 24.47 1.88 3.73
N GLN A 59 25.20 2.42 2.75
CA GLN A 59 24.89 3.71 2.10
C GLN A 59 24.32 3.56 0.69
N CYS A 60 23.61 2.46 0.37
CA CYS A 60 23.15 2.20 -1.01
C CYS A 60 22.27 3.34 -1.58
N PHE A 61 21.50 4.02 -0.72
CA PHE A 61 20.71 5.20 -1.10
C PHE A 61 21.58 6.37 -1.58
N LYS A 62 22.69 6.65 -0.88
CA LYS A 62 23.66 7.68 -1.26
C LYS A 62 24.26 7.35 -2.63
N TRP A 63 24.72 6.11 -2.80
CA TRP A 63 25.35 5.67 -4.05
C TRP A 63 24.37 5.66 -5.22
N ALA A 64 23.11 5.29 -5.00
CA ALA A 64 22.06 5.36 -6.02
C ALA A 64 21.80 6.80 -6.53
N ILE A 65 21.87 7.80 -5.65
CA ILE A 65 21.74 9.22 -6.03
C ILE A 65 22.98 9.68 -6.80
N LEU A 66 24.16 9.34 -6.30
CA LEU A 66 25.43 9.73 -6.91
C LEU A 66 25.66 9.10 -8.29
N ALA A 67 25.03 7.96 -8.57
CA ALA A 67 25.09 7.27 -9.87
C ALA A 67 24.70 8.17 -11.05
N LYS A 68 23.88 9.21 -10.83
CA LYS A 68 23.55 10.22 -11.85
C LYS A 68 24.78 10.94 -12.43
N HIS A 69 25.82 11.13 -11.61
CA HIS A 69 27.01 11.88 -11.98
C HIS A 69 28.13 11.01 -12.55
N VAL A 70 28.02 9.69 -12.38
CA VAL A 70 29.07 8.75 -12.77
C VAL A 70 29.07 8.53 -14.28
N SER A 71 30.20 8.86 -14.90
CA SER A 71 30.43 8.75 -16.34
C SER A 71 31.59 7.80 -16.62
N GLY A 72 31.59 7.19 -17.81
CA GLY A 72 32.63 6.25 -18.24
C GLY A 72 32.29 4.76 -18.03
N ASN A 73 33.31 3.92 -18.12
CA ASN A 73 33.23 2.47 -17.89
C ASN A 73 33.17 2.18 -16.37
N ASN A 74 32.60 1.05 -15.95
CA ASN A 74 32.46 0.62 -14.55
C ASN A 74 31.47 1.42 -13.68
N LYS A 75 30.36 1.90 -14.27
CA LYS A 75 29.29 2.62 -13.54
C LYS A 75 28.66 1.82 -12.39
N ASN A 76 28.75 0.49 -12.43
CA ASN A 76 28.17 -0.38 -11.42
C ASN A 76 29.08 -0.59 -10.21
N GLN A 77 30.33 -0.13 -10.23
CA GLN A 77 31.24 -0.32 -9.10
C GLN A 77 31.39 1.01 -8.35
N VAL A 78 31.12 0.99 -7.03
CA VAL A 78 31.35 2.14 -6.16
C VAL A 78 32.84 2.21 -5.83
N ALA A 79 33.55 3.17 -6.42
CA ALA A 79 34.96 3.44 -6.20
C ALA A 79 35.22 4.96 -6.28
N GLU A 80 36.42 5.39 -6.66
CA GLU A 80 36.81 6.80 -6.80
C GLU A 80 35.85 7.61 -7.70
N ASN A 81 35.27 6.95 -8.72
CA ASN A 81 34.24 7.51 -9.61
C ASN A 81 32.96 7.99 -8.88
N TYR A 82 32.64 7.40 -7.72
CA TYR A 82 31.53 7.84 -6.87
C TYR A 82 31.99 8.78 -5.75
N ILE A 83 33.16 8.51 -5.15
CA ILE A 83 33.70 9.30 -4.02
C ILE A 83 33.96 10.75 -4.43
N THR A 84 34.45 10.98 -5.66
CA THR A 84 34.64 12.34 -6.22
C THR A 84 33.35 13.16 -6.34
N HIS A 85 32.18 12.55 -6.16
CA HIS A 85 30.89 13.21 -6.23
C HIS A 85 30.21 13.34 -4.87
N GLU A 86 30.84 12.88 -3.80
CA GLU A 86 30.26 12.85 -2.45
C GLU A 86 29.86 14.24 -1.95
N GLU A 87 30.68 15.26 -2.22
CA GLU A 87 30.41 16.65 -1.84
C GLU A 87 29.27 17.31 -2.63
N LYS A 88 28.77 16.69 -3.72
CA LYS A 88 27.68 17.26 -4.54
C LYS A 88 26.35 17.31 -3.82
N TYR A 89 26.16 16.45 -2.81
CA TYR A 89 24.94 16.40 -2.01
C TYR A 89 25.29 16.33 -0.53
N ASN A 90 24.54 17.03 0.30
CA ASN A 90 24.71 16.96 1.74
C ASN A 90 23.93 15.76 2.30
N PHE A 91 24.65 14.74 2.78
CA PHE A 91 24.07 13.55 3.41
C PHE A 91 24.08 13.59 4.96
N SER A 92 24.53 14.69 5.59
CA SER A 92 24.68 14.77 7.06
C SER A 92 23.37 14.67 7.84
N GLY A 93 22.23 14.93 7.18
CA GLY A 93 20.89 14.80 7.75
C GLY A 93 20.29 13.39 7.63
N LEU A 94 21.00 12.42 7.07
CA LEU A 94 20.53 11.04 6.93
C LEU A 94 21.19 10.12 7.95
N THR A 95 20.42 9.14 8.41
CA THR A 95 20.96 7.99 9.13
C THR A 95 21.00 6.81 8.18
N PHE A 96 22.12 6.10 8.15
CA PHE A 96 22.31 4.90 7.33
C PHE A 96 22.29 3.67 8.23
N PRO A 97 21.54 2.62 7.86
CA PRO A 97 20.69 2.46 6.67
C PRO A 97 19.40 3.30 6.73
N THR A 98 19.05 3.98 5.63
CA THR A 98 17.96 4.98 5.58
C THR A 98 16.59 4.30 5.68
N LYS A 99 15.81 4.56 6.75
CA LYS A 99 14.45 4.05 6.92
C LYS A 99 13.50 4.67 5.89
N LEU A 100 12.67 3.90 5.16
CA LEU A 100 11.67 4.38 4.16
C LEU A 100 10.61 5.35 4.75
N HIS A 101 10.64 5.76 6.03
CA HIS A 101 9.72 6.77 6.59
C HIS A 101 10.30 8.13 6.22
N GLN A 102 11.61 8.17 5.97
CA GLN A 102 12.26 9.19 5.17
C GLN A 102 12.04 8.99 3.67
N ASN A 103 11.53 7.82 3.21
CA ASN A 103 11.28 7.49 1.80
C ASN A 103 9.82 7.02 1.57
N SER A 104 8.83 7.88 1.84
CA SER A 104 7.50 7.73 1.24
C SER A 104 7.59 8.02 -0.27
N MET A 105 8.33 7.17 -0.99
CA MET A 105 8.50 7.34 -2.43
C MET A 105 8.31 6.05 -3.25
N HIS A 106 8.54 4.80 -2.79
CA HIS A 106 8.51 3.63 -3.72
C HIS A 106 8.16 2.20 -3.16
N GLY A 107 6.86 1.81 -3.18
CA GLY A 107 6.22 0.54 -3.65
C GLY A 107 6.59 -0.93 -3.24
N LYS A 108 5.53 -1.72 -2.96
CA LYS A 108 5.32 -3.21 -3.09
C LYS A 108 5.62 -4.18 -1.93
N LYS A 109 4.72 -4.26 -0.94
CA LYS A 109 4.41 -5.49 -0.15
C LYS A 109 2.97 -5.41 0.40
N THR A 110 1.96 -5.74 -0.40
CA THR A 110 0.57 -5.80 0.07
C THR A 110 -0.01 -7.19 -0.20
N GLN A 111 -0.64 -7.78 0.83
CA GLN A 111 -1.46 -8.99 0.72
C GLN A 111 -2.45 -8.84 -0.45
N ARG A 112 -2.70 -9.92 -1.22
CA ARG A 112 -3.73 -9.92 -2.28
C ARG A 112 -5.11 -9.80 -1.62
N HIS A 113 -5.53 -8.57 -1.35
CA HIS A 113 -6.91 -8.28 -0.98
C HIS A 113 -7.76 -8.31 -2.25
N PRO A 114 -8.78 -9.20 -2.34
CA PRO A 114 -9.62 -9.30 -3.53
C PRO A 114 -10.37 -7.99 -3.79
N ILE A 115 -10.64 -7.21 -2.73
CA ILE A 115 -11.27 -5.90 -2.78
C ILE A 115 -10.59 -4.99 -1.74
N VAL A 116 -10.27 -3.76 -2.14
CA VAL A 116 -9.67 -2.71 -1.29
C VAL A 116 -10.55 -1.46 -1.37
N ILE A 117 -10.84 -0.83 -0.23
CA ILE A 117 -11.55 0.44 -0.19
C ILE A 117 -10.54 1.54 0.16
N TYR A 118 -10.38 2.50 -0.75
CA TYR A 118 -9.63 3.73 -0.49
C TYR A 118 -10.61 4.80 -0.05
N ALA A 119 -10.35 5.45 1.07
CA ALA A 119 -11.21 6.52 1.60
C ALA A 119 -10.37 7.72 2.02
N ASP A 120 -10.92 8.91 1.86
CA ASP A 120 -10.35 10.17 2.30
C ASP A 120 -11.45 11.10 2.83
N PHE A 121 -11.07 11.99 3.74
CA PHE A 121 -11.96 12.96 4.38
C PHE A 121 -11.47 14.38 4.17
N GLU A 122 -12.41 15.26 3.86
CA GLU A 122 -12.18 16.70 4.01
C GLU A 122 -12.68 17.14 5.38
N ALA A 123 -11.98 18.09 5.98
CA ALA A 123 -12.34 18.63 7.28
C ALA A 123 -12.37 20.16 7.26
N LEU A 124 -13.34 20.73 7.99
CA LEU A 124 -13.36 22.13 8.33
C LEU A 124 -12.53 22.38 9.58
N LEU A 125 -11.79 23.49 9.56
CA LEU A 125 -11.07 23.98 10.72
C LEU A 125 -11.98 24.86 11.56
N ARG A 126 -12.48 24.34 12.68
CA ARG A 126 -13.14 25.15 13.69
C ARG A 126 -12.09 25.69 14.65
N LYS A 127 -12.17 26.99 14.96
CA LYS A 127 -11.34 27.55 16.03
C LYS A 127 -11.70 26.85 17.33
N SER A 128 -10.68 26.37 18.02
CA SER A 128 -10.80 25.82 19.36
C SER A 128 -9.98 26.69 20.31
N ASP A 129 -10.43 26.74 21.55
CA ASP A 129 -9.68 27.35 22.64
C ASP A 129 -9.41 26.33 23.77
N GLU A 130 -9.58 25.04 23.48
CA GLU A 130 -9.38 23.97 24.44
C GLU A 130 -7.93 23.91 24.92
N LYS A 131 -7.75 23.81 26.24
CA LYS A 131 -6.43 23.60 26.85
C LYS A 131 -6.08 22.11 26.78
N CYS A 132 -4.99 21.80 26.09
CA CYS A 132 -4.42 20.46 26.04
C CYS A 132 -3.22 20.39 27.00
N GLY A 133 -3.51 20.20 28.29
CA GLY A 133 -2.50 20.25 29.35
C GLY A 133 -2.23 21.67 29.86
N ASN A 134 -1.12 21.85 30.59
CA ASN A 134 -0.89 23.06 31.37
C ASN A 134 -0.46 24.28 30.52
N ASN A 135 0.30 24.04 29.45
CA ASN A 135 0.93 25.11 28.66
C ASN A 135 0.53 25.12 27.17
N THR A 136 -0.28 24.16 26.72
CA THR A 136 -0.63 24.01 25.31
C THR A 136 -2.12 24.25 25.11
N LYS A 137 -2.46 25.03 24.09
CA LYS A 137 -3.84 25.35 23.70
C LYS A 137 -4.06 24.86 22.27
N ALA A 138 -5.09 24.07 22.05
CA ALA A 138 -5.52 23.68 20.72
C ALA A 138 -6.15 24.92 20.06
N ILE A 139 -5.60 25.36 18.93
CA ILE A 139 -6.02 26.58 18.22
C ILE A 139 -7.15 26.26 17.23
N GLN A 140 -7.13 25.04 16.67
CA GLN A 140 -8.07 24.58 15.67
C GLN A 140 -8.39 23.10 15.90
N LYS A 141 -9.64 22.74 15.66
CA LYS A 141 -10.17 21.39 15.65
C LYS A 141 -10.61 21.07 14.22
N HIS A 142 -10.21 19.90 13.75
CA HIS A 142 -10.64 19.39 12.44
C HIS A 142 -11.97 18.67 12.64
N GLU A 143 -13.01 19.15 11.96
CA GLU A 143 -14.32 18.51 11.92
C GLU A 143 -14.56 17.99 10.52
N ALA A 144 -14.72 16.68 10.38
CA ALA A 144 -14.99 16.05 9.09
C ALA A 144 -16.25 16.67 8.46
N MET A 145 -16.12 17.17 7.23
CA MET A 145 -17.21 17.82 6.48
C MET A 145 -17.70 16.98 5.30
N SER A 146 -16.82 16.17 4.73
CA SER A 146 -17.16 15.28 3.63
C SER A 146 -16.18 14.14 3.57
N TYR A 147 -16.57 13.06 2.92
CA TYR A 147 -15.66 11.98 2.58
C TYR A 147 -15.86 11.55 1.14
N GLY A 148 -14.80 10.99 0.58
CA GLY A 148 -14.84 10.26 -0.67
C GLY A 148 -14.25 8.88 -0.47
N PHE A 149 -14.84 7.85 -1.03
CA PHE A 149 -14.20 6.54 -1.08
C PHE A 149 -14.43 5.84 -2.43
N MET A 150 -13.52 4.93 -2.77
CA MET A 150 -13.57 4.13 -3.99
C MET A 150 -13.23 2.68 -3.67
N VAL A 151 -14.06 1.77 -4.16
CA VAL A 151 -13.84 0.34 -4.06
C VAL A 151 -13.05 -0.13 -5.28
N LYS A 152 -11.90 -0.76 -5.04
CA LYS A 152 -11.07 -1.35 -6.08
C LYS A 152 -11.01 -2.85 -5.89
N ALA A 153 -11.64 -3.58 -6.81
CA ALA A 153 -11.51 -5.02 -6.90
C ALA A 153 -10.28 -5.43 -7.74
N ASN A 154 -9.75 -6.61 -7.47
CA ASN A 154 -8.76 -7.26 -8.31
C ASN A 154 -9.37 -7.62 -9.67
N ASN A 155 -8.54 -7.73 -10.71
CA ASN A 155 -8.95 -8.09 -12.07
C ASN A 155 -9.59 -9.49 -12.15
N ASP A 156 -9.31 -10.36 -11.17
CA ASP A 156 -9.90 -11.70 -11.06
C ASP A 156 -11.40 -11.66 -10.67
N VAL A 157 -11.89 -10.52 -10.16
CA VAL A 157 -13.32 -10.32 -9.86
C VAL A 157 -13.99 -9.70 -11.08
N SER A 158 -14.91 -10.44 -11.71
CA SER A 158 -15.65 -9.96 -12.88
C SER A 158 -16.49 -8.71 -12.55
N ALA A 159 -16.49 -7.74 -13.46
CA ALA A 159 -17.33 -6.54 -13.36
C ALA A 159 -18.82 -6.86 -13.24
N GLU A 160 -19.27 -7.96 -13.86
CA GLU A 160 -20.65 -8.44 -13.77
C GLU A 160 -21.02 -8.88 -12.34
N LEU A 161 -20.06 -9.45 -11.59
CA LEU A 161 -20.29 -9.81 -10.19
C LEU A 161 -20.35 -8.56 -9.32
N LEU A 162 -19.49 -7.58 -9.56
CA LEU A 162 -19.53 -6.31 -8.83
C LEU A 162 -20.87 -5.61 -9.02
N GLU A 163 -21.38 -5.57 -10.25
CA GLU A 163 -22.69 -5.01 -10.55
C GLU A 163 -23.81 -5.82 -9.89
N LYS A 164 -23.79 -7.15 -10.02
CA LYS A 164 -24.79 -8.05 -9.42
C LYS A 164 -24.91 -7.89 -7.90
N PHE A 165 -23.80 -7.64 -7.21
CA PHE A 165 -23.77 -7.44 -5.76
C PHE A 165 -23.83 -5.96 -5.35
N ASN A 166 -24.12 -5.05 -6.28
CA ASN A 166 -24.21 -3.59 -6.03
C ASN A 166 -22.93 -3.01 -5.39
N ILE A 167 -21.76 -3.49 -5.81
CA ILE A 167 -20.47 -2.97 -5.37
C ILE A 167 -20.05 -1.85 -6.33
N PRO A 168 -20.00 -0.60 -5.85
CA PRO A 168 -19.74 0.56 -6.70
C PRO A 168 -18.27 0.61 -7.13
N THR A 169 -18.03 0.70 -8.44
CA THR A 169 -16.68 0.88 -9.00
C THR A 169 -16.29 2.34 -9.21
N SER A 170 -17.27 3.26 -9.18
CA SER A 170 -17.05 4.70 -9.23
C SER A 170 -16.85 5.29 -7.83
N PRO A 171 -16.09 6.40 -7.70
CA PRO A 171 -15.96 7.08 -6.42
C PRO A 171 -17.31 7.52 -5.85
N ILE A 172 -17.55 7.19 -4.58
CA ILE A 172 -18.68 7.69 -3.80
C ILE A 172 -18.21 8.90 -3.02
N ILE A 173 -18.96 9.99 -3.12
CA ILE A 173 -18.68 11.24 -2.42
C ILE A 173 -19.90 11.60 -1.61
N PHE A 174 -19.69 11.85 -0.32
CA PHE A 174 -20.71 12.37 0.57
C PHE A 174 -20.25 13.69 1.15
N ARG A 175 -21.09 14.72 1.06
CA ARG A 175 -20.88 16.01 1.71
C ARG A 175 -21.96 16.21 2.77
N GLY A 176 -21.53 16.43 4.01
CA GLY A 176 -22.44 16.80 5.09
C GLY A 176 -23.06 18.17 4.82
N ASP A 177 -24.31 18.33 5.23
CA ASP A 177 -25.02 19.60 5.29
C ASP A 177 -25.15 20.07 6.75
N GLU A 178 -25.76 21.22 6.98
CA GLU A 178 -25.92 21.80 8.32
C GLU A 178 -26.81 20.94 9.26
N ASP A 179 -27.64 20.06 8.70
CA ASP A 179 -28.55 19.18 9.44
C ASP A 179 -27.97 17.77 9.67
N ASN A 180 -26.97 17.34 8.89
CA ASN A 180 -26.30 16.05 8.98
C ASN A 180 -25.07 16.11 9.91
N GLN A 181 -25.33 16.05 11.20
CA GLN A 181 -24.37 16.34 12.28
C GLN A 181 -23.18 15.36 12.44
N ASN A 182 -23.12 14.23 11.73
CA ASN A 182 -22.02 13.27 11.90
C ASN A 182 -21.59 12.57 10.60
N VAL A 183 -20.72 13.25 9.84
CA VAL A 183 -20.09 12.72 8.62
C VAL A 183 -19.35 11.41 8.86
N GLY A 184 -18.75 11.24 10.05
CA GLY A 184 -18.04 10.01 10.42
C GLY A 184 -18.97 8.82 10.59
N GLU A 185 -20.14 9.02 11.22
CA GLU A 185 -21.16 7.98 11.35
C GLU A 185 -21.74 7.58 9.99
N HIS A 186 -22.02 8.56 9.13
CA HIS A 186 -22.47 8.30 7.76
C HIS A 186 -21.42 7.52 6.95
N PHE A 187 -20.14 7.80 7.16
CA PHE A 187 -19.05 7.04 6.54
C PHE A 187 -19.05 5.59 7.00
N VAL A 188 -19.05 5.34 8.31
CA VAL A 188 -19.02 3.98 8.87
C VAL A 188 -20.20 3.17 8.36
N LYS A 189 -21.41 3.75 8.36
CA LYS A 189 -22.60 3.08 7.83
C LYS A 189 -22.43 2.71 6.35
N SER A 190 -21.93 3.63 5.53
CA SER A 190 -21.73 3.39 4.10
C SER A 190 -20.68 2.32 3.82
N ILE A 191 -19.62 2.25 4.64
CA ILE A 191 -18.60 1.20 4.53
C ILE A 191 -19.15 -0.16 4.96
N VAL A 192 -19.97 -0.21 6.02
CA VAL A 192 -20.63 -1.44 6.48
C VAL A 192 -21.58 -1.98 5.41
N ASP A 193 -22.42 -1.13 4.82
CA ASP A 193 -23.34 -1.54 3.75
C ASP A 193 -22.59 -2.17 2.55
N ILE A 194 -21.43 -1.60 2.20
CA ILE A 194 -20.57 -2.15 1.14
C ILE A 194 -19.88 -3.44 1.57
N ALA A 195 -19.43 -3.52 2.82
CA ALA A 195 -18.82 -4.72 3.36
C ALA A 195 -19.80 -5.91 3.34
N GLU A 196 -21.07 -5.70 3.68
CA GLU A 196 -22.11 -6.73 3.58
C GLU A 196 -22.34 -7.20 2.12
N ASN A 197 -22.27 -6.27 1.16
CA ASN A 197 -22.37 -6.61 -0.25
C ASN A 197 -21.15 -7.40 -0.75
N ILE A 198 -19.96 -7.02 -0.29
CA ILE A 198 -18.71 -7.75 -0.55
C ILE A 198 -18.77 -9.15 0.07
N GLU A 199 -19.30 -9.28 1.29
CA GLU A 199 -19.46 -10.57 1.96
C GLU A 199 -20.36 -11.50 1.15
N LYS A 200 -21.52 -11.03 0.68
CA LYS A 200 -22.42 -11.81 -0.20
C LYS A 200 -21.71 -12.27 -1.48
N LEU A 201 -20.87 -11.41 -2.06
CA LEU A 201 -20.05 -11.76 -3.22
C LEU A 201 -19.06 -12.88 -2.87
N LEU A 202 -18.36 -12.78 -1.74
CA LEU A 202 -17.37 -13.76 -1.30
C LEU A 202 -17.98 -15.12 -0.90
N GLN A 203 -19.22 -15.13 -0.42
CA GLN A 203 -19.97 -16.35 -0.11
C GLN A 203 -20.54 -17.05 -1.36
N THR A 204 -20.46 -16.42 -2.54
CA THR A 204 -21.01 -17.00 -3.77
C THR A 204 -20.05 -18.03 -4.36
N ASN A 205 -20.45 -19.30 -4.32
CA ASN A 205 -19.70 -20.38 -4.98
C ASN A 205 -19.89 -20.32 -6.50
N ILE A 206 -18.86 -19.88 -7.21
CA ILE A 206 -18.80 -19.95 -8.67
C ILE A 206 -17.99 -21.19 -9.04
N PRO A 207 -18.52 -22.09 -9.90
CA PRO A 207 -17.79 -23.26 -10.35
C PRO A 207 -16.50 -22.83 -11.07
N ILE A 208 -15.37 -23.36 -10.61
CA ILE A 208 -14.07 -23.13 -11.23
C ILE A 208 -14.11 -23.73 -12.64
N THR A 209 -14.16 -22.88 -13.65
CA THR A 209 -14.15 -23.31 -15.05
C THR A 209 -12.71 -23.26 -15.53
N PHE A 210 -12.02 -24.40 -15.51
CA PHE A 210 -10.64 -24.48 -16.02
C PHE A 210 -10.63 -24.28 -17.53
N THR A 211 -9.83 -23.34 -18.00
CA THR A 211 -9.51 -23.22 -19.43
C THR A 211 -8.48 -24.30 -19.81
N ALA A 212 -8.49 -24.73 -21.07
CA ALA A 212 -7.56 -25.77 -21.56
C ALA A 212 -6.07 -25.40 -21.35
N GLU A 213 -5.76 -24.10 -21.35
CA GLU A 213 -4.42 -23.56 -21.09
C GLU A 213 -4.01 -23.71 -19.61
N GLN A 214 -4.92 -23.42 -18.66
CA GLN A 214 -4.67 -23.58 -17.23
C GLN A 214 -4.54 -25.05 -16.81
N GLN A 215 -5.13 -25.96 -17.59
CA GLN A 215 -5.05 -27.41 -17.36
C GLN A 215 -3.71 -28.00 -17.82
N GLN A 216 -2.97 -27.31 -18.70
CA GLN A 216 -1.63 -27.69 -19.13
C GLN A 216 -0.52 -27.26 -18.16
N GLU A 217 -0.67 -26.15 -17.43
CA GLU A 217 0.33 -25.70 -16.45
C GLU A 217 0.39 -26.56 -15.17
N HIS A 218 -0.63 -27.37 -14.94
CA HIS A 218 -0.78 -28.18 -13.72
C HIS A 218 -0.55 -29.69 -13.91
N ASN A 219 -0.14 -30.13 -15.11
CA ASN A 219 0.27 -31.52 -15.41
C ASN A 219 1.78 -31.63 -15.61
#